data_AF-A0A5C5XDL1-F1
#
_entry.id   AF-A0A5C5XDL1-F1
#
_cell.length_a   1.000
_cell.length_b   1.000
_cell.length_c   1.000
_cell.angle_alpha   90.00
_cell.angle_beta   90.00
_cell.angle_gamma   90.00
#
_symmetry.space_group_name_H-M   'P 1'
#
loop_
_entity.id
_entity.type
_entity.pdbx_description
1 polymer ?
#
loop_
_entity_poly.entity_id
_entity_poly.type
_entity_poly.pdbx_seq_one_letter_code
_entity_poly.pdbx_strand_id
1 'polypeptide(L)'
;MHVDLLQKVNNYLISKNIDGAALELESLLRTVTSDRFSTLAMSHFTNSSDAVFEHIKKFVSACQDKFEVRTVYLEMNGFDINYDRWYFDSFAYTVHYNVTEDMDWLCDWSSPDWKQFTLCGLEKTQDDFRWYSENKIYENKTHDKVMEIASLLVMVRFIQLIRDSIPISKSNSSIPLLATAHDFDIFGRLMI
;
A
#
# COMPACT_ATOMS: atom_id res chain seq x y z
N MET A 1 -3.65 -16.44 2.78
CA MET A 1 -2.42 -15.86 3.34
C MET A 1 -1.98 -16.70 4.51
N HIS A 2 -0.73 -17.16 4.52
CA HIS A 2 -0.11 -17.79 5.67
C HIS A 2 0.06 -16.75 6.78
N VAL A 3 -0.66 -16.96 7.89
CA VAL A 3 -0.71 -16.05 9.05
C VAL A 3 0.69 -15.64 9.52
N ASP A 4 1.67 -16.54 9.42
CA ASP A 4 3.06 -16.29 9.84
C ASP A 4 3.77 -15.22 9.00
N LEU A 5 3.55 -15.18 7.68
CA LEU A 5 4.22 -14.21 6.81
C LEU A 5 3.61 -12.82 6.96
N LEU A 6 2.29 -12.72 6.98
CA LEU A 6 1.58 -11.47 7.25
C LEU A 6 1.99 -10.88 8.60
N GLN A 7 2.01 -11.70 9.66
CA GLN A 7 2.41 -11.25 10.98
C GLN A 7 3.88 -10.78 10.99
N LYS A 8 4.77 -11.46 10.27
CA LYS A 8 6.17 -11.06 10.14
C LYS A 8 6.30 -9.70 9.46
N VAL A 9 5.58 -9.47 8.36
CA VAL A 9 5.52 -8.17 7.68
C VAL A 9 4.94 -7.09 8.61
N ASN A 10 3.86 -7.40 9.33
CA ASN A 10 3.26 -6.47 10.30
C ASN A 10 4.26 -6.05 11.37
N ASN A 11 5.06 -6.97 11.92
CA ASN A 11 6.09 -6.65 12.91
C ASN A 11 7.14 -5.66 12.37
N TYR A 12 7.52 -5.80 11.10
CA TYR A 12 8.38 -4.82 10.43
C TYR A 12 7.69 -3.46 10.29
N LEU A 13 6.42 -3.42 9.89
CA LEU A 13 5.66 -2.16 9.76
C LEU A 13 5.45 -1.45 11.11
N ILE A 14 5.12 -2.19 12.16
CA ILE A 14 4.97 -1.67 13.54
C ILE A 14 6.29 -1.07 14.04
N SER A 15 7.43 -1.72 13.75
CA SER A 15 8.77 -1.21 14.09
C SER A 15 9.27 -0.13 13.12
N LYS A 16 8.42 0.35 12.19
CA LYS A 16 8.74 1.33 11.14
C LYS A 16 9.89 0.90 10.22
N ASN A 17 10.21 -0.39 10.18
CA ASN A 17 11.25 -0.97 9.33
C ASN A 17 10.65 -1.47 8.00
N ILE A 18 10.14 -0.53 7.20
CA ILE A 18 9.49 -0.81 5.92
C ILE A 18 10.47 -1.45 4.93
N ASP A 19 11.72 -1.00 4.89
CA ASP A 19 12.74 -1.56 4.00
C ASP A 19 13.12 -2.99 4.40
N GLY A 20 13.13 -3.31 5.70
CA GLY A 20 13.31 -4.67 6.19
C GLY A 20 12.21 -5.62 5.73
N ALA A 21 10.94 -5.16 5.74
CA ALA A 21 9.83 -5.93 5.17
C ALA A 21 10.04 -6.20 3.68
N ALA A 22 10.44 -5.18 2.92
CA ALA A 22 10.70 -5.31 1.49
C ALA A 22 11.83 -6.30 1.20
N LEU A 23 12.98 -6.15 1.87
CA LEU A 23 14.14 -7.03 1.68
C LEU A 23 13.82 -8.50 2.03
N GLU A 24 13.04 -8.72 3.09
CA GLU A 24 12.57 -10.07 3.45
C GLU A 24 11.73 -10.68 2.32
N LEU A 25 10.74 -9.94 1.83
CA LEU A 25 9.84 -10.41 0.77
C LEU A 25 10.57 -10.59 -0.57
N GLU A 26 11.49 -9.70 -0.92
CA GLU A 26 12.35 -9.82 -2.10
C GLU A 26 13.21 -11.08 -2.03
N SER A 27 13.81 -11.36 -0.87
CA SER A 27 14.60 -12.56 -0.63
C SER A 27 13.74 -13.82 -0.80
N LEU A 28 12.58 -13.85 -0.15
CA LEU A 28 11.62 -14.96 -0.28
C LEU A 28 11.20 -15.17 -1.73
N LEU A 29 10.87 -14.09 -2.45
CA LEU A 29 10.42 -14.16 -3.84
C LEU A 29 11.51 -14.74 -4.74
N ARG A 30 12.79 -14.35 -4.54
CA ARG A 30 13.93 -14.91 -5.29
C ARG A 30 14.17 -16.39 -5.02
N THR A 31 13.79 -16.91 -3.86
CA THR A 31 13.93 -18.34 -3.54
C THR A 31 12.82 -19.20 -4.12
N VAL A 32 11.68 -18.61 -4.51
CA VAL A 32 10.60 -19.36 -5.14
C VAL A 32 10.91 -19.48 -6.62
N THR A 33 11.11 -20.70 -7.10
CA THR A 33 11.28 -20.95 -8.53
C THR A 33 9.95 -20.68 -9.24
N SER A 34 9.82 -19.51 -9.85
CA SER A 34 8.66 -19.08 -10.63
C SER A 34 9.13 -18.19 -11.79
N ASP A 35 8.61 -18.43 -12.99
CA ASP A 35 8.78 -17.52 -14.13
C ASP A 35 7.95 -16.24 -13.95
N ARG A 36 6.81 -16.37 -13.26
CA ARG A 36 5.90 -15.29 -12.84
C ARG A 36 6.40 -14.54 -11.62
N PHE A 37 6.10 -13.25 -11.53
CA PHE A 37 6.51 -12.32 -10.48
C PHE A 37 8.04 -12.17 -10.33
N SER A 38 8.83 -12.79 -11.20
CA SER A 38 10.29 -12.88 -11.09
C SER A 38 11.00 -11.53 -11.06
N THR A 39 10.42 -10.49 -11.68
CA THR A 39 10.98 -9.14 -11.69
C THR A 39 10.58 -8.28 -10.50
N LEU A 40 9.50 -8.62 -9.80
CA LEU A 40 8.94 -7.80 -8.72
C LEU A 40 9.96 -7.58 -7.58
N ALA A 41 10.86 -8.53 -7.34
CA ALA A 41 11.92 -8.43 -6.33
C ALA A 41 12.94 -7.29 -6.59
N MET A 42 12.90 -6.65 -7.77
CA MET A 42 13.75 -5.52 -8.13
C MET A 42 12.96 -4.32 -8.66
N SER A 43 11.65 -4.47 -8.83
CA SER A 43 10.78 -3.42 -9.36
C SER A 43 10.20 -2.57 -8.23
N HIS A 44 9.95 -1.30 -8.54
CA HIS A 44 9.35 -0.31 -7.66
C HIS A 44 8.34 0.51 -8.45
N PHE A 45 7.44 1.20 -7.75
CA PHE A 45 6.65 2.25 -8.36
C PHE A 45 7.57 3.36 -8.88
N THR A 46 7.26 3.89 -10.06
CA THR A 46 8.05 4.92 -10.74
C THR A 46 7.41 6.30 -10.68
N ASN A 47 6.32 6.45 -9.92
CA ASN A 47 5.68 7.74 -9.68
C ASN A 47 6.69 8.71 -9.05
N SER A 48 6.66 9.97 -9.48
CA SER A 48 7.48 11.02 -8.85
C SER A 48 7.04 11.24 -7.40
N SER A 49 7.99 11.22 -6.47
CA SER A 49 7.78 11.58 -5.06
C SER A 49 7.08 12.92 -4.92
N ASP A 50 7.48 13.94 -5.69
CA ASP A 50 6.85 15.27 -5.67
C ASP A 50 5.39 15.22 -6.13
N ALA A 51 5.08 14.42 -7.16
CA ALA A 51 3.73 14.29 -7.66
C ALA A 51 2.80 13.59 -6.64
N VAL A 52 3.30 12.55 -5.97
CA VAL A 52 2.57 11.85 -4.90
C VAL A 52 2.34 12.79 -3.72
N PHE A 53 3.39 13.50 -3.27
CA PHE A 53 3.28 14.42 -2.14
C PHE A 53 2.34 15.60 -2.42
N GLU A 54 2.44 16.22 -3.60
CA GLU A 54 1.54 17.32 -3.97
C GLU A 54 0.09 16.84 -4.13
N HIS A 55 -0.15 15.58 -4.49
CA HIS A 55 -1.49 15.00 -4.47
C HIS A 55 -2.05 14.91 -3.05
N ILE A 56 -1.30 14.31 -2.12
CA ILE A 56 -1.66 14.16 -0.70
C ILE A 56 -1.88 15.53 -0.06
N LYS A 57 -0.96 16.48 -0.28
CA LYS A 57 -1.05 17.84 0.26
C LYS A 57 -2.29 18.57 -0.23
N LYS A 58 -2.63 18.49 -1.52
CA LYS A 58 -3.85 19.10 -2.06
C LYS A 58 -5.11 18.51 -1.43
N PHE A 59 -5.14 17.19 -1.25
CA PHE A 59 -6.23 16.50 -0.55
C PHE A 59 -6.40 17.03 0.88
N VAL A 60 -5.32 17.05 1.65
CA VAL A 60 -5.35 17.51 3.05
C VAL A 60 -5.76 18.95 3.16
N SER A 61 -5.20 19.85 2.34
CA SER A 61 -5.60 21.27 2.34
C SER A 61 -7.09 21.44 2.03
N ALA A 62 -7.61 20.72 1.03
CA ALA A 62 -9.03 20.80 0.68
C ALA A 62 -9.96 20.26 1.79
N CYS A 63 -9.50 19.31 2.61
CA CYS A 63 -10.23 18.83 3.78
C CYS A 63 -10.14 19.81 4.95
N GLN A 64 -8.96 20.40 5.19
CA GLN A 64 -8.73 21.39 6.25
C GLN A 64 -9.57 22.66 6.11
N ASP A 65 -9.94 23.02 4.88
CA ASP A 65 -10.88 24.11 4.61
C ASP A 65 -12.31 23.81 5.11
N LYS A 66 -12.62 22.55 5.42
CA LYS A 66 -13.96 22.09 5.83
C LYS A 66 -14.02 21.57 7.27
N PHE A 67 -12.96 20.90 7.75
CA PHE A 67 -12.90 20.32 9.08
C PHE A 67 -11.46 20.12 9.56
N GLU A 68 -11.28 19.93 10.87
CA GLU A 68 -9.97 19.61 11.43
C GLU A 68 -9.56 18.18 11.07
N VAL A 69 -8.61 18.05 10.14
CA VAL A 69 -8.03 16.75 9.76
C VAL A 69 -7.13 16.25 10.90
N ARG A 70 -7.51 15.13 11.49
CA ARG A 70 -6.75 14.46 12.55
C ARG A 70 -5.97 13.26 12.06
N THR A 71 -6.48 12.51 11.07
CA THR A 71 -5.81 11.34 10.47
C THR A 71 -6.06 11.32 8.96
N VAL A 72 -5.08 10.85 8.20
CA VAL A 72 -5.22 10.54 6.76
C VAL A 72 -4.98 9.05 6.54
N TYR A 73 -5.78 8.45 5.68
CA TYR A 73 -5.62 7.07 5.24
C TYR A 73 -5.53 7.04 3.71
N LEU A 74 -4.55 6.30 3.19
CA LEU A 74 -4.39 6.02 1.77
C LEU A 74 -4.54 4.52 1.53
N GLU A 75 -5.49 4.15 0.68
CA GLU A 75 -5.77 2.76 0.33
C GLU A 75 -5.45 2.52 -1.14
N MET A 76 -4.48 1.66 -1.42
CA MET A 76 -4.33 1.10 -2.76
C MET A 76 -5.51 0.17 -3.06
N ASN A 77 -6.06 0.23 -4.27
CA ASN A 77 -7.20 -0.59 -4.66
C ASN A 77 -6.93 -2.10 -4.54
N GLY A 78 -7.97 -2.94 -4.66
CA GLY A 78 -7.84 -4.39 -4.77
C GLY A 78 -7.09 -4.78 -6.05
N PHE A 79 -5.78 -4.67 -6.00
CA PHE A 79 -4.89 -4.60 -7.15
C PHE A 79 -4.66 -5.95 -7.84
N ASP A 80 -4.87 -7.03 -7.11
CA ASP A 80 -4.77 -8.41 -7.56
C ASP A 80 -5.99 -8.86 -8.38
N ILE A 81 -7.15 -8.24 -8.15
CA ILE A 81 -8.36 -8.40 -8.96
C ILE A 81 -8.56 -7.28 -9.99
N ASN A 82 -8.11 -6.05 -9.69
CA ASN A 82 -8.20 -4.88 -10.56
C ASN A 82 -6.85 -4.56 -11.20
N TYR A 83 -6.31 -5.53 -11.94
CA TYR A 83 -4.97 -5.45 -12.54
C TYR A 83 -4.85 -4.46 -13.70
N ASP A 84 -5.93 -3.97 -14.29
CA ASP A 84 -5.87 -3.05 -15.44
C ASP A 84 -5.34 -1.66 -15.07
N ARG A 85 -5.58 -1.23 -13.83
CA ARG A 85 -5.11 0.06 -13.32
C ARG A 85 -4.96 0.00 -11.81
N TRP A 86 -3.75 0.24 -11.35
CA TRP A 86 -3.47 0.41 -9.94
C TRP A 86 -3.54 1.88 -9.56
N TYR A 87 -4.16 2.16 -8.42
CA TYR A 87 -4.33 3.52 -7.91
C TYR A 87 -4.51 3.47 -6.39
N PHE A 88 -4.45 4.64 -5.75
CA PHE A 88 -4.90 4.78 -4.36
C PHE A 88 -6.00 5.83 -4.21
N ASP A 89 -6.88 5.56 -3.26
CA ASP A 89 -7.90 6.48 -2.73
C ASP A 89 -7.35 7.21 -1.49
N SER A 90 -7.92 8.38 -1.19
CA SER A 90 -7.51 9.23 -0.07
C SER A 90 -8.69 9.52 0.85
N PHE A 91 -8.52 9.26 2.13
CA PHE A 91 -9.55 9.43 3.15
C PHE A 91 -9.02 10.29 4.30
N ALA A 92 -9.85 11.17 4.84
CA ALA A 92 -9.51 12.03 5.97
C ALA A 92 -10.54 11.89 7.09
N TYR A 93 -10.04 11.91 8.32
CA TYR A 93 -10.83 11.69 9.53
C TYR A 93 -10.67 12.86 10.49
N THR A 94 -11.73 13.12 11.26
CA THR A 94 -11.76 14.11 12.34
C THR A 94 -11.33 13.54 13.69
N VAL A 95 -10.97 12.25 13.75
CA VAL A 95 -10.51 11.54 14.94
C VAL A 95 -9.08 11.04 14.72
N HIS A 96 -8.30 11.00 15.80
CA HIS A 96 -6.99 10.36 15.83
C HIS A 96 -7.17 8.84 15.92
N TYR A 97 -6.89 8.13 14.84
CA TYR A 97 -6.91 6.67 14.86
C TYR A 97 -5.50 6.14 15.07
N ASN A 98 -5.32 5.41 16.17
CA ASN A 98 -4.18 4.51 16.33
C ASN A 98 -4.66 3.11 15.96
N VAL A 99 -3.97 2.44 15.05
CA VAL A 99 -4.35 1.18 14.39
C VAL A 99 -4.24 -0.02 15.35
N THR A 100 -4.89 0.05 16.49
CA THR A 100 -4.92 -0.98 17.55
C THR A 100 -6.34 -1.47 17.83
N GLU A 101 -7.33 -0.93 17.13
CA GLU A 101 -8.76 -1.22 17.28
C GLU A 101 -9.31 -1.93 16.03
N ASP A 102 -10.56 -2.39 16.11
CA ASP A 102 -11.32 -2.96 14.98
C ASP A 102 -11.33 -2.00 13.77
N MET A 103 -11.30 -2.53 12.55
CA MET A 103 -11.17 -1.76 11.31
C MET A 103 -12.47 -1.07 10.86
N ASP A 104 -13.54 -1.18 11.64
CA ASP A 104 -14.84 -0.54 11.37
C ASP A 104 -14.72 0.96 11.10
N TRP A 105 -13.76 1.64 11.75
CA TRP A 105 -13.51 3.07 11.52
C TRP A 105 -13.12 3.41 10.09
N LEU A 106 -12.64 2.44 9.30
CA LEU A 106 -12.27 2.66 7.90
C LEU A 106 -13.45 3.17 7.09
N CYS A 107 -14.70 2.89 7.47
CA CYS A 107 -15.92 3.34 6.79
C CYS A 107 -16.40 4.74 7.22
N ASP A 108 -15.83 5.32 8.28
CA ASP A 108 -16.33 6.55 8.93
C ASP A 108 -15.57 7.81 8.49
N TRP A 109 -15.05 7.86 7.25
CA TRP A 109 -14.29 9.01 6.78
C TRP A 109 -15.16 10.27 6.63
N SER A 110 -14.54 11.43 6.86
CA SER A 110 -15.21 12.74 6.78
C SER A 110 -14.95 13.47 5.46
N SER A 111 -13.96 13.01 4.68
CA SER A 111 -13.62 13.61 3.39
C SER A 111 -14.71 13.37 2.33
N PRO A 112 -14.91 14.30 1.39
CA PRO A 112 -15.65 13.99 0.16
C PRO A 112 -14.83 13.03 -0.71
N ASP A 113 -15.46 12.51 -1.76
CA ASP A 113 -14.77 11.80 -2.84
C ASP A 113 -13.61 12.65 -3.38
N TRP A 114 -12.45 12.01 -3.53
CA TRP A 114 -11.26 12.63 -4.09
C TRP A 114 -10.83 11.92 -5.36
N LYS A 115 -10.14 12.65 -6.24
CA LYS A 115 -9.63 12.06 -7.47
C LYS A 115 -8.57 11.01 -7.13
N GLN A 116 -8.73 9.81 -7.65
CA GLN A 116 -7.74 8.73 -7.54
C GLN A 116 -6.39 9.10 -8.15
N PHE A 117 -5.32 8.64 -7.53
CA PHE A 117 -3.96 8.79 -8.05
C PHE A 117 -3.46 7.47 -8.65
N THR A 118 -3.15 7.47 -9.94
CA THR A 118 -2.70 6.26 -10.65
C THR A 118 -1.25 5.93 -10.34
N LEU A 119 -1.00 4.67 -10.00
CA LEU A 119 0.31 4.10 -9.72
C LEU A 119 0.90 3.50 -11.00
N CYS A 120 2.21 3.66 -11.21
CA CYS A 120 2.93 3.23 -12.41
C CYS A 120 4.26 2.56 -12.06
N GLY A 121 4.83 1.79 -13.00
CA GLY A 121 6.16 1.17 -12.88
C GLY A 121 6.14 -0.32 -12.52
N LEU A 122 4.97 -0.87 -12.20
CA LEU A 122 4.76 -2.28 -11.90
C LEU A 122 3.83 -2.97 -12.91
N GLU A 123 3.75 -2.47 -14.15
CA GLU A 123 2.85 -2.97 -15.20
C GLU A 123 3.12 -4.44 -15.55
N LYS A 124 4.38 -4.88 -15.52
CA LYS A 124 4.69 -6.31 -15.69
C LYS A 124 4.11 -7.17 -14.56
N THR A 125 4.08 -6.65 -13.34
CA THR A 125 3.46 -7.34 -12.20
C THR A 125 1.93 -7.35 -12.36
N GLN A 126 1.34 -6.27 -12.88
CA GLN A 126 -0.09 -6.24 -13.25
C GLN A 126 -0.43 -7.37 -14.23
N ASP A 127 0.40 -7.61 -15.24
CA ASP A 127 0.22 -8.72 -16.20
C ASP A 127 0.30 -10.10 -15.53
N ASP A 128 1.16 -10.26 -14.51
CA ASP A 128 1.24 -11.51 -13.75
C ASP A 128 0.00 -11.75 -12.88
N PHE A 129 -0.56 -10.71 -12.25
CA PHE A 129 -1.85 -10.78 -11.54
C PHE A 129 -3.01 -11.10 -12.49
N ARG A 130 -3.03 -10.45 -13.67
CA ARG A 130 -4.00 -10.76 -14.73
C ARG A 130 -3.93 -12.22 -15.13
N TRP A 131 -2.73 -12.71 -15.44
CA TRP A 131 -2.52 -14.10 -15.81
C TRP A 131 -3.04 -15.05 -14.72
N TYR A 132 -2.72 -14.77 -13.44
CA TYR A 132 -3.14 -15.59 -12.32
C TYR A 132 -4.67 -15.69 -12.21
N SER A 133 -5.36 -14.55 -12.35
CA SER A 133 -6.81 -14.44 -12.24
C SER A 133 -7.53 -15.02 -13.46
N GLU A 134 -7.21 -14.57 -14.68
CA GLU A 134 -7.91 -14.99 -15.90
C GLU A 134 -7.71 -16.48 -16.24
N ASN A 135 -6.55 -17.04 -15.90
CA ASN A 135 -6.27 -18.47 -16.12
C ASN A 135 -6.68 -19.34 -14.92
N LYS A 136 -7.34 -18.77 -13.91
CA LYS A 136 -7.85 -19.47 -12.73
C LYS A 136 -6.79 -20.29 -12.00
N ILE A 137 -5.56 -19.76 -11.95
CA ILE A 137 -4.43 -20.46 -11.34
C ILE A 137 -4.68 -20.75 -9.85
N TYR A 138 -5.48 -19.89 -9.20
CA TYR A 138 -5.95 -20.05 -7.83
C TYR A 138 -6.71 -21.36 -7.57
N GLU A 139 -7.31 -22.01 -8.57
CA GLU A 139 -8.04 -23.27 -8.38
C GLU A 139 -7.09 -24.44 -8.05
N ASN A 140 -5.86 -24.39 -8.56
CA ASN A 140 -4.89 -25.48 -8.46
C ASN A 140 -3.87 -25.28 -7.33
N LYS A 141 -3.86 -24.11 -6.67
CA LYS A 141 -2.98 -23.76 -5.54
C LYS A 141 -1.47 -23.87 -5.75
N THR A 142 -1.03 -24.09 -6.99
CA THR A 142 0.39 -24.29 -7.32
C THR A 142 1.24 -23.04 -7.15
N HIS A 143 0.61 -21.86 -7.15
CA HIS A 143 1.27 -20.55 -7.09
C HIS A 143 0.87 -19.73 -5.86
N ASP A 144 0.15 -20.30 -4.90
CA ASP A 144 -0.36 -19.58 -3.71
C ASP A 144 0.77 -18.88 -2.95
N LYS A 145 1.92 -19.56 -2.78
CA LYS A 145 3.07 -18.99 -2.08
C LYS A 145 3.68 -17.80 -2.81
N VAL A 146 3.88 -17.90 -4.13
CA VAL A 146 4.47 -16.79 -4.91
C VAL A 146 3.50 -15.61 -4.96
N MET A 147 2.21 -15.87 -5.10
CA MET A 147 1.15 -14.87 -5.06
C MET A 147 1.10 -14.13 -3.74
N GLU A 148 1.14 -14.85 -2.63
CA GLU A 148 1.12 -14.25 -1.31
C GLU A 148 2.32 -13.30 -1.10
N ILE A 149 3.52 -13.78 -1.43
CA ILE A 149 4.73 -12.96 -1.33
C ILE A 149 4.62 -11.73 -2.24
N ALA A 150 4.14 -11.91 -3.47
CA ALA A 150 3.98 -10.84 -4.45
C ALA A 150 2.96 -9.79 -3.99
N SER A 151 1.79 -10.19 -3.49
CA SER A 151 0.76 -9.27 -2.99
C SER A 151 1.27 -8.46 -1.81
N LEU A 152 1.93 -9.10 -0.84
CA LEU A 152 2.55 -8.39 0.29
C LEU A 152 3.65 -7.43 -0.18
N LEU A 153 4.47 -7.84 -1.15
CA LEU A 153 5.55 -6.98 -1.66
C LEU A 153 5.00 -5.76 -2.40
N VAL A 154 3.93 -5.90 -3.20
CA VAL A 154 3.26 -4.76 -3.85
C VAL A 154 2.72 -3.77 -2.81
N MET A 155 2.04 -4.26 -1.76
CA MET A 155 1.56 -3.42 -0.67
C MET A 155 2.73 -2.71 0.05
N VAL A 156 3.83 -3.41 0.34
CA VAL A 156 5.03 -2.80 0.95
C VAL A 156 5.67 -1.76 0.00
N ARG A 157 5.74 -2.02 -1.31
CA ARG A 157 6.22 -1.04 -2.30
C ARG A 157 5.37 0.22 -2.32
N PHE A 158 4.05 0.07 -2.17
CA PHE A 158 3.15 1.21 -2.08
C PHE A 158 3.46 2.05 -0.83
N ILE A 159 3.61 1.40 0.33
CA ILE A 159 4.00 2.08 1.57
C ILE A 159 5.37 2.77 1.45
N GLN A 160 6.36 2.14 0.80
CA GLN A 160 7.65 2.77 0.50
C GLN A 160 7.49 4.02 -0.37
N LEU A 161 6.69 3.95 -1.44
CA LEU A 161 6.41 5.12 -2.29
C LEU A 161 5.81 6.28 -1.49
N ILE A 162 4.83 6.00 -0.63
CA ILE A 162 4.22 7.04 0.20
C ILE A 162 5.25 7.64 1.16
N ARG A 163 6.01 6.80 1.88
CA ARG A 163 7.08 7.27 2.78
C ARG A 163 8.08 8.16 2.04
N ASP A 164 8.56 7.71 0.89
CA ASP A 164 9.60 8.38 0.11
C ASP A 164 9.09 9.66 -0.59
N SER A 165 7.77 9.87 -0.62
CA SER A 165 7.17 11.11 -1.08
C SER A 165 7.21 12.22 -0.03
N ILE A 166 7.27 11.89 1.27
CA ILE A 166 7.11 12.86 2.35
C ILE A 166 8.44 13.62 2.59
N PRO A 167 8.49 14.95 2.45
CA PRO A 167 9.73 15.70 2.64
C PRO A 167 10.18 15.70 4.11
N ILE A 168 11.46 15.38 4.36
CA ILE A 168 12.09 15.40 5.70
C ILE A 168 11.89 16.75 6.39
N SER A 169 11.95 17.87 5.64
CA SER A 169 11.80 19.22 6.19
C SER A 169 10.37 19.59 6.60
N LYS A 170 9.38 18.76 6.25
CA LYS A 170 7.96 18.96 6.58
C LYS A 170 7.43 17.98 7.63
N SER A 171 8.29 17.12 8.20
CA SER A 171 7.93 16.21 9.29
C SER A 171 7.56 16.91 10.63
N ASN A 172 7.46 18.25 10.64
CA ASN A 172 6.98 19.03 11.78
C ASN A 172 5.45 19.22 11.78
N SER A 173 4.71 18.79 10.74
CA SER A 173 3.26 18.60 10.83
C SER A 173 2.91 17.26 11.48
N SER A 174 1.81 17.29 12.23
CA SER A 174 1.45 16.29 13.24
C SER A 174 0.32 15.38 12.80
N ILE A 175 0.00 15.28 11.51
CA ILE A 175 -1.14 14.48 11.05
C ILE A 175 -0.62 13.06 10.75
N PRO A 176 -1.06 12.04 11.50
CA PRO A 176 -0.76 10.65 11.17
C PRO A 176 -1.30 10.31 9.79
N LEU A 177 -0.46 9.65 9.00
CA LEU A 177 -0.82 9.08 7.72
C LEU A 177 -0.70 7.56 7.80
N LEU A 178 -1.78 6.88 7.47
CA LEU A 178 -1.86 5.44 7.35
C LEU A 178 -1.89 5.06 5.88
N ALA A 179 -1.18 4.00 5.50
CA ALA A 179 -1.19 3.49 4.14
C ALA A 179 -1.24 1.96 4.12
N THR A 180 -2.13 1.41 3.29
CA THR A 180 -2.21 -0.03 3.02
C THR A 180 -2.86 -0.29 1.65
N ALA A 181 -3.09 -1.55 1.31
CA ALA A 181 -3.89 -1.95 0.16
C ALA A 181 -5.20 -2.61 0.61
N HIS A 182 -6.21 -2.58 -0.25
CA HIS A 182 -7.49 -3.24 -0.03
C HIS A 182 -7.31 -4.71 0.36
N ASP A 183 -8.15 -5.20 1.27
CA ASP A 183 -8.09 -6.54 1.89
C ASP A 183 -6.87 -6.82 2.80
N PHE A 184 -6.04 -5.82 3.11
CA PHE A 184 -4.97 -5.94 4.13
C PHE A 184 -5.34 -5.21 5.42
N ASP A 185 -5.10 -5.87 6.55
CA ASP A 185 -5.33 -5.37 7.92
C ASP A 185 -4.04 -4.86 8.60
N ILE A 186 -2.98 -4.65 7.82
CA ILE A 186 -1.68 -4.17 8.29
C ILE A 186 -1.33 -2.84 7.63
N PHE A 187 -0.68 -1.93 8.35
CA PHE A 187 -0.55 -0.53 7.93
C PHE A 187 0.87 0.00 8.04
N GLY A 188 1.32 0.70 7.00
CA GLY A 188 2.40 1.67 7.11
C GLY A 188 1.92 2.87 7.93
N ARG A 189 2.73 3.28 8.93
CA ARG A 189 2.42 4.40 9.82
C ARG A 189 3.44 5.51 9.62
N LEU A 190 2.98 6.62 9.04
CA LEU A 190 3.78 7.76 8.59
C LEU A 190 3.22 9.06 9.20
N MET A 191 3.89 10.19 8.94
CA MET A 191 3.49 11.51 9.41
C MET A 191 3.60 12.51 8.25
N ILE A 192 2.60 13.35 8.06
CA ILE A 192 2.61 14.43 7.04
C ILE A 192 2.30 15.80 7.64
#